data_AF-A0A9E3ZVJ3-F1
#
_entry.id   AF-A0A9E3ZVJ3-F1
#
_cell.length_a   1.000
_cell.length_b   1.000
_cell.length_c   1.000
_cell.angle_alpha   90.00
_cell.angle_beta   90.00
_cell.angle_gamma   90.00
#
_symmetry.space_group_name_H-M   'P 1'
#
loop_
_entity.id
_entity.type
_entity.pdbx_description
1 polymer ?
#
loop_
_entity_poly.entity_id
_entity_poly.type
_entity_poly.pdbx_seq_one_letter_code
_entity_poly.pdbx_strand_id
1 'polypeptide(L)'
;SAQGYAVFVIDYYLPRGFTREIDYMLRVLSVTEFDAAADAYGALRLLRTHPAIDPERIGVAGFSYGGMAVRVAMDQRVADALLPGQPGFAAHVDYYGPCFQKFNTPEATGAPLLTLRGTEDASNELSACLRREDELRALGVEVEAHVYPGAGHAWENTEPRHLSAESPYVTGCEFDYDPQGRPVSRGRFLVDLPLDTPREERIAARLSTGGALGDCVRSGYIVGRDEETQAQSDAALLAFLERVL
;
A
#
# COMPACT_ATOMS: atom_id res chain seq x y z
N SER A 1 21.15 -10.75 5.36
CA SER A 1 21.19 -10.84 3.87
C SER A 1 22.60 -10.48 3.39
N ALA A 2 22.91 -10.62 2.10
CA ALA A 2 24.21 -10.17 1.55
C ALA A 2 24.44 -8.65 1.73
N GLN A 3 23.36 -7.87 1.87
CA GLN A 3 23.36 -6.41 2.02
C GLN A 3 23.21 -5.92 3.47
N GLY A 4 23.35 -6.79 4.47
CA GLY A 4 23.28 -6.39 5.89
C GLY A 4 21.87 -6.18 6.47
N TYR A 5 20.81 -6.18 5.65
CA TYR A 5 19.42 -6.09 6.13
C TYR A 5 18.85 -7.43 6.61
N ALA A 6 18.00 -7.36 7.63
CA ALA A 6 17.07 -8.43 7.99
C ALA A 6 15.69 -8.13 7.38
N VAL A 7 14.98 -9.16 6.92
CA VAL A 7 13.67 -9.03 6.28
C VAL A 7 12.66 -9.85 7.07
N PHE A 8 11.54 -9.23 7.42
CA PHE A 8 10.40 -9.88 8.06
C PHE A 8 9.19 -9.76 7.13
N VAL A 9 8.72 -10.89 6.60
CA VAL A 9 7.58 -10.92 5.68
C VAL A 9 6.31 -11.16 6.48
N ILE A 10 5.32 -10.27 6.31
CA ILE A 10 4.05 -10.31 7.03
C ILE A 10 3.04 -11.09 6.19
N ASP A 11 2.45 -12.13 6.79
CA ASP A 11 1.23 -12.73 6.26
C ASP A 11 0.02 -12.08 6.92
N TYR A 12 -0.59 -11.12 6.22
CA TYR A 12 -1.77 -10.40 6.71
C TYR A 12 -3.09 -11.12 6.41
N TYR A 13 -3.08 -12.19 5.60
CA TYR A 13 -4.28 -12.95 5.23
C TYR A 13 -4.54 -14.14 6.16
N LEU A 14 -3.53 -14.98 6.38
CA LEU A 14 -3.67 -16.24 7.10
C LEU A 14 -4.19 -16.07 8.54
N PRO A 15 -3.73 -15.09 9.34
CA PRO A 15 -4.25 -14.88 10.70
C PRO A 15 -5.76 -14.56 10.75
N ARG A 16 -6.34 -14.15 9.61
CA ARG A 16 -7.76 -13.82 9.46
C ARG A 16 -8.55 -14.94 8.76
N GLY A 17 -7.93 -16.11 8.56
CA GLY A 17 -8.57 -17.28 7.94
C GLY A 17 -8.58 -17.27 6.42
N PHE A 18 -7.82 -16.36 5.78
CA PHE A 18 -7.77 -16.26 4.33
C PHE A 18 -6.53 -16.96 3.77
N THR A 19 -6.73 -18.16 3.23
CA THR A 19 -5.62 -18.97 2.68
C THR A 19 -5.39 -18.70 1.20
N ARG A 20 -4.29 -19.19 0.62
CA ARG A 20 -3.94 -18.95 -0.79
C ARG A 20 -4.93 -19.57 -1.77
N GLU A 21 -5.69 -20.57 -1.33
CA GLU A 21 -6.74 -21.24 -2.10
C GLU A 21 -8.01 -20.38 -2.24
N ILE A 22 -8.17 -19.36 -1.39
CA ILE A 22 -9.27 -18.41 -1.52
C ILE A 22 -8.99 -17.45 -2.67
N ASP A 23 -10.03 -17.21 -3.47
CA ASP A 23 -10.02 -16.26 -4.58
C ASP A 23 -9.33 -14.94 -4.21
N TYR A 24 -8.47 -14.46 -5.11
CA TYR A 24 -7.65 -13.29 -4.87
C TYR A 24 -8.49 -12.04 -4.56
N MET A 25 -9.56 -11.81 -5.33
CA MET A 25 -10.42 -10.64 -5.11
C MET A 25 -11.17 -10.75 -3.80
N LEU A 26 -11.65 -11.94 -3.44
CA LEU A 26 -12.26 -12.16 -2.13
C LEU A 26 -11.27 -11.87 -1.00
N ARG A 27 -10.00 -12.27 -1.14
CA ARG A 27 -8.95 -11.94 -0.17
C ARG A 27 -8.74 -10.42 -0.06
N VAL A 28 -8.54 -9.73 -1.18
CA VAL A 28 -8.35 -8.27 -1.23
C VAL A 28 -9.51 -7.51 -0.58
N LEU A 29 -10.76 -7.93 -0.83
CA LEU A 29 -11.94 -7.31 -0.24
C LEU A 29 -12.13 -7.69 1.25
N SER A 30 -11.49 -8.77 1.70
CA SER A 30 -11.65 -9.28 3.06
C SER A 30 -10.67 -8.72 4.06
N VAL A 31 -9.42 -8.47 3.65
CA VAL A 31 -8.36 -7.91 4.49
C VAL A 31 -7.92 -6.59 3.92
N THR A 32 -8.15 -5.52 4.67
CA THR A 32 -7.96 -4.16 4.15
C THR A 32 -6.50 -3.71 4.23
N GLU A 33 -6.17 -2.61 3.55
CA GLU A 33 -4.88 -1.93 3.69
C GLU A 33 -4.64 -1.46 5.13
N PHE A 34 -5.71 -1.19 5.89
CA PHE A 34 -5.64 -0.83 7.31
C PHE A 34 -5.33 -2.04 8.18
N ASP A 35 -5.86 -3.23 7.84
CA ASP A 35 -5.46 -4.48 8.49
C ASP A 35 -3.97 -4.75 8.27
N ALA A 36 -3.49 -4.58 7.02
CA ALA A 36 -2.08 -4.78 6.69
C ALA A 36 -1.16 -3.75 7.38
N ALA A 37 -1.56 -2.48 7.47
CA ALA A 37 -0.84 -1.46 8.22
C ALA A 37 -0.81 -1.78 9.74
N ALA A 38 -1.92 -2.26 10.30
CA ALA A 38 -1.96 -2.70 11.70
C ALA A 38 -1.01 -3.86 11.98
N ASP A 39 -0.97 -4.85 11.10
CA ASP A 39 -0.02 -5.97 11.22
C ASP A 39 1.43 -5.49 11.06
N ALA A 40 1.69 -4.52 10.19
CA ALA A 40 3.01 -3.90 10.05
C ALA A 40 3.48 -3.21 11.33
N TYR A 41 2.61 -2.43 11.99
CA TYR A 41 2.94 -1.84 13.30
C TYR A 41 3.11 -2.92 14.39
N GLY A 42 2.38 -4.04 14.31
CA GLY A 42 2.62 -5.21 15.14
C GLY A 42 4.01 -5.82 14.93
N ALA A 43 4.44 -5.96 13.67
CA ALA A 43 5.77 -6.43 13.31
C ALA A 43 6.86 -5.45 13.76
N LEU A 44 6.65 -4.13 13.62
CA LEU A 44 7.56 -3.11 14.12
C LEU A 44 7.84 -3.28 15.62
N ARG A 45 6.80 -3.47 16.43
CA ARG A 45 6.94 -3.74 17.87
C ARG A 45 7.76 -4.98 18.15
N LEU A 46 7.50 -6.08 17.43
CA LEU A 46 8.24 -7.33 17.60
C LEU A 46 9.72 -7.16 17.23
N LEU A 47 10.00 -6.55 16.07
CA LEU A 47 11.36 -6.33 15.56
C LEU A 47 12.20 -5.48 16.51
N ARG A 48 11.61 -4.44 17.14
CA ARG A 48 12.29 -3.62 18.16
C ARG A 48 12.77 -4.40 19.39
N THR A 49 12.22 -5.60 19.64
CA THR A 49 12.66 -6.45 20.77
C THR A 49 13.78 -7.43 20.41
N HIS A 50 14.09 -7.58 19.12
CA HIS A 50 15.02 -8.59 18.66
C HIS A 50 16.48 -8.09 18.79
N PRO A 51 17.39 -8.82 19.44
CA PRO A 51 18.74 -8.33 19.77
C PRO A 51 19.64 -8.09 18.55
N ALA A 52 19.30 -8.63 17.38
CA ALA A 52 20.02 -8.42 16.13
C ALA A 52 19.46 -7.30 15.25
N ILE A 53 18.42 -6.59 15.71
CA ILE A 53 17.76 -5.50 14.97
C ILE A 53 18.01 -4.20 15.72
N ASP A 54 18.47 -3.18 15.00
CA ASP A 54 18.50 -1.82 15.51
C ASP A 54 17.05 -1.28 15.58
N PRO A 55 16.51 -0.97 16.77
CA PRO A 55 15.12 -0.57 16.94
C PRO A 55 14.78 0.78 16.30
N GLU A 56 15.79 1.59 15.96
CA GLU A 56 15.62 2.90 15.32
C GLU A 56 15.70 2.82 13.79
N ARG A 57 16.15 1.69 13.22
CA ARG A 57 16.39 1.53 11.77
C ARG A 57 15.50 0.45 11.15
N ILE A 58 14.19 0.59 11.33
CA ILE A 58 13.19 -0.34 10.79
C ILE A 58 12.30 0.39 9.78
N GLY A 59 12.43 0.02 8.50
CA GLY A 59 11.56 0.47 7.42
C GLY A 59 10.40 -0.49 7.13
N VAL A 60 9.42 -0.02 6.37
CA VAL A 60 8.32 -0.81 5.82
C VAL A 60 8.30 -0.70 4.30
N ALA A 61 8.18 -1.83 3.62
CA ALA A 61 8.04 -1.91 2.17
C ALA A 61 6.78 -2.71 1.81
N GLY A 62 6.05 -2.24 0.81
CA GLY A 62 4.84 -2.89 0.35
C GLY A 62 4.68 -2.80 -1.15
N PHE A 63 4.08 -3.84 -1.73
CA PHE A 63 3.89 -4.04 -3.16
C PHE A 63 2.41 -4.05 -3.48
N SER A 64 1.98 -3.34 -4.53
CA SER A 64 0.57 -3.23 -4.92
C SER A 64 -0.31 -2.82 -3.71
N TYR A 65 -1.21 -3.69 -3.28
CA TYR A 65 -2.02 -3.51 -2.08
C TYR A 65 -1.20 -3.23 -0.80
N GLY A 66 0.00 -3.79 -0.68
CA GLY A 66 0.94 -3.46 0.39
C GLY A 66 1.48 -2.03 0.30
N GLY A 67 1.69 -1.49 -0.92
CA GLY A 67 2.12 -0.11 -1.12
C GLY A 67 1.04 0.89 -0.67
N MET A 68 -0.23 0.55 -0.88
CA MET A 68 -1.36 1.27 -0.29
C MET A 68 -1.30 1.24 1.26
N ALA A 69 -1.00 0.10 1.86
CA ALA A 69 -0.86 -0.04 3.31
C ALA A 69 0.35 0.74 3.87
N VAL A 70 1.44 0.88 3.10
CA VAL A 70 2.57 1.75 3.47
C VAL A 70 2.09 3.21 3.59
N ARG A 71 1.32 3.71 2.62
CA ARG A 71 0.76 5.07 2.70
C ARG A 71 -0.23 5.24 3.86
N VAL A 72 -1.00 4.20 4.22
CA VAL A 72 -1.81 4.20 5.45
C VAL A 72 -0.93 4.35 6.68
N ALA A 73 0.18 3.61 6.75
CA ALA A 73 1.08 3.62 7.90
C ALA A 73 1.79 4.96 8.10
N MET A 74 1.86 5.80 7.07
CA MET A 74 2.44 7.15 7.15
C MET A 74 1.53 8.19 7.81
N ASP A 75 0.24 7.91 8.00
CA ASP A 75 -0.68 8.85 8.66
C ASP A 75 -0.48 8.83 10.18
N GLN A 76 -0.22 9.99 10.79
CA GLN A 76 0.06 10.08 12.23
C GLN A 76 -1.10 9.57 13.10
N ARG A 77 -2.36 9.72 12.65
CA ARG A 77 -3.52 9.20 13.39
C ARG A 77 -3.49 7.67 13.48
N VAL A 78 -3.03 7.01 12.42
CA VAL A 78 -2.86 5.55 12.38
C VAL A 78 -1.70 5.12 13.27
N ALA A 79 -0.58 5.82 13.19
CA ALA A 79 0.58 5.57 14.05
C ALA A 79 0.22 5.71 15.53
N ASP A 80 -0.45 6.80 15.93
CA ASP A 80 -0.87 7.05 17.31
C ASP A 80 -1.84 5.98 17.84
N ALA A 81 -2.76 5.51 17.00
CA ALA A 81 -3.72 4.48 17.38
C ALA A 81 -3.06 3.10 17.62
N LEU A 82 -2.02 2.77 16.85
CA LEU A 82 -1.38 1.46 16.87
C LEU A 82 -0.12 1.41 17.74
N LEU A 83 0.52 2.56 17.94
CA LEU A 83 1.82 2.70 18.56
C LEU A 83 1.92 4.01 19.39
N PRO A 84 1.03 4.21 20.37
CA PRO A 84 0.90 5.48 21.08
C PRO A 84 2.21 5.90 21.75
N GLY A 85 2.64 7.15 21.49
CA GLY A 85 3.81 7.76 22.12
C GLY A 85 5.16 7.20 21.67
N GLN A 86 5.19 6.46 20.55
CA GLN A 86 6.43 5.90 19.99
C GLN A 86 6.58 6.29 18.53
N PRO A 87 7.82 6.44 18.02
CA PRO A 87 8.05 6.75 16.62
C PRO A 87 7.57 5.59 15.72
N GLY A 88 7.11 5.94 14.51
CA GLY A 88 6.74 5.00 13.46
C GLY A 88 7.94 4.31 12.80
N PHE A 89 7.78 3.94 11.54
CA PHE A 89 8.88 3.40 10.72
C PHE A 89 9.89 4.49 10.37
N ALA A 90 11.15 4.10 10.19
CA ALA A 90 12.24 4.99 9.79
C ALA A 90 12.33 5.22 8.27
N ALA A 91 11.65 4.38 7.48
CA ALA A 91 11.60 4.48 6.03
C ALA A 91 10.34 3.81 5.47
N HIS A 92 9.83 4.33 4.36
CA HIS A 92 8.64 3.81 3.67
C HIS A 92 8.96 3.53 2.21
N VAL A 93 8.52 2.38 1.68
CA VAL A 93 8.69 2.02 0.27
C VAL A 93 7.38 1.52 -0.32
N ASP A 94 6.85 2.26 -1.30
CA ASP A 94 5.63 1.94 -2.05
C ASP A 94 5.99 1.48 -3.47
N TYR A 95 6.02 0.16 -3.67
CA TYR A 95 6.09 -0.47 -4.99
C TYR A 95 4.70 -0.50 -5.61
N TYR A 96 4.47 0.37 -6.60
CA TYR A 96 3.31 0.37 -7.50
C TYR A 96 1.93 0.18 -6.82
N GLY A 97 1.76 0.69 -5.60
CA GLY A 97 0.47 0.73 -4.91
C GLY A 97 -0.51 1.73 -5.53
N PRO A 98 -1.72 1.30 -5.92
CA PRO A 98 -2.73 2.17 -6.56
C PRO A 98 -3.05 3.45 -5.76
N CYS A 99 -3.03 4.60 -6.42
CA CYS A 99 -3.01 5.92 -5.77
C CYS A 99 -4.39 6.61 -5.62
N PHE A 100 -5.48 5.84 -5.66
CA PHE A 100 -6.83 6.39 -5.54
C PHE A 100 -7.20 6.80 -4.10
N GLN A 101 -6.43 6.41 -3.08
CA GLN A 101 -6.74 6.71 -1.68
C GLN A 101 -6.35 8.13 -1.29
N LYS A 102 -7.33 8.98 -1.03
CA LYS A 102 -7.13 10.34 -0.54
C LYS A 102 -7.43 10.39 0.95
N PHE A 103 -6.41 10.14 1.77
CA PHE A 103 -6.57 10.06 3.22
C PHE A 103 -6.82 11.41 3.90
N ASN A 104 -6.60 12.52 3.18
CA ASN A 104 -6.63 13.87 3.75
C ASN A 104 -5.77 13.94 5.02
N THR A 105 -4.57 13.34 4.95
CA THR A 105 -3.65 13.22 6.09
C THR A 105 -3.30 14.61 6.63
N PRO A 106 -3.63 14.92 7.89
CA PRO A 106 -3.32 16.21 8.48
C PRO A 106 -1.86 16.32 8.91
N GLU A 107 -1.26 15.19 9.27
CA GLU A 107 0.11 15.06 9.76
C GLU A 107 0.65 13.68 9.39
N ALA A 108 1.87 13.63 8.85
CA ALA A 108 2.57 12.41 8.52
C ALA A 108 3.56 12.03 9.63
N THR A 109 3.93 10.75 9.71
CA THR A 109 4.95 10.25 10.67
C THR A 109 6.36 10.81 10.44
N GLY A 110 6.58 11.47 9.31
CA GLY A 110 7.78 12.26 9.03
C GLY A 110 8.95 11.51 8.39
N ALA A 111 8.95 10.17 8.40
CA ALA A 111 10.03 9.41 7.76
C ALA A 111 9.92 9.39 6.23
N PRO A 112 11.05 9.33 5.48
CA PRO A 112 11.07 9.40 4.02
C PRO A 112 10.27 8.30 3.33
N LEU A 113 9.85 8.60 2.10
CA LEU A 113 9.11 7.69 1.21
C LEU A 113 9.83 7.53 -0.13
N LEU A 114 10.04 6.28 -0.54
CA LEU A 114 10.37 5.89 -1.91
C LEU A 114 9.10 5.38 -2.62
N THR A 115 8.74 5.99 -3.74
CA THR A 115 7.68 5.47 -4.64
C THR A 115 8.26 4.99 -5.96
N LEU A 116 7.78 3.83 -6.41
CA LEU A 116 8.25 3.17 -7.61
C LEU A 116 7.05 2.84 -8.50
N ARG A 117 6.99 3.37 -9.71
CA ARG A 117 5.84 3.26 -10.62
C ARG A 117 6.25 2.81 -12.02
N GLY A 118 5.35 2.16 -12.75
CA GLY A 118 5.54 1.82 -14.17
C GLY A 118 4.59 2.58 -15.09
N THR A 119 5.03 2.96 -16.28
CA THR A 119 4.18 3.74 -17.21
C THR A 119 3.09 2.93 -17.90
N GLU A 120 3.20 1.60 -17.93
CA GLU A 120 2.20 0.70 -18.55
C GLU A 120 1.34 -0.05 -17.51
N ASP A 121 1.51 0.27 -16.23
CA ASP A 121 0.63 -0.21 -15.18
C ASP A 121 -0.65 0.64 -15.10
N ALA A 122 -1.70 0.20 -15.80
CA ALA A 122 -2.98 0.90 -15.80
C ALA A 122 -3.67 0.93 -14.41
N SER A 123 -3.28 0.07 -13.47
CA SER A 123 -3.79 0.12 -12.09
C SER A 123 -3.26 1.30 -11.28
N ASN A 124 -2.20 1.95 -11.78
CA ASN A 124 -1.57 3.13 -11.20
C ASN A 124 -1.81 4.34 -12.11
N GLU A 125 -2.88 5.10 -11.85
CA GLU A 125 -3.06 6.39 -12.51
C GLU A 125 -1.94 7.35 -12.06
N LEU A 126 -0.91 7.53 -12.88
CA LEU A 126 0.28 8.32 -12.52
C LEU A 126 -0.06 9.75 -12.08
N SER A 127 -1.10 10.36 -12.66
CA SER A 127 -1.54 11.69 -12.23
C SER A 127 -2.10 11.68 -10.81
N ALA A 128 -2.78 10.59 -10.40
CA ALA A 128 -3.25 10.40 -9.04
C ALA A 128 -2.07 10.13 -8.10
N CYS A 129 -1.09 9.33 -8.52
CA CYS A 129 0.12 9.09 -7.74
C CYS A 129 0.89 10.37 -7.46
N LEU A 130 1.10 11.21 -8.48
CA LEU A 130 1.74 12.52 -8.30
C LEU A 130 0.98 13.39 -7.28
N ARG A 131 -0.37 13.40 -7.31
CA ARG A 131 -1.17 14.12 -6.31
C ARG A 131 -0.93 13.60 -4.89
N ARG A 132 -0.90 12.28 -4.67
CA ARG A 132 -0.64 11.70 -3.34
C ARG A 132 0.77 12.01 -2.84
N GLU A 133 1.75 11.97 -3.74
CA GLU A 133 3.13 12.32 -3.42
C GLU A 133 3.27 13.80 -3.06
N ASP A 134 2.61 14.70 -3.79
CA ASP A 134 2.61 16.13 -3.50
C ASP A 134 1.89 16.47 -2.19
N GLU A 135 0.80 15.76 -1.87
CA GLU A 135 0.13 15.84 -0.56
C GLU A 135 1.11 15.50 0.58
N LEU A 136 1.92 14.44 0.44
CA LEU A 136 2.93 14.06 1.44
C LEU A 136 4.11 15.04 1.49
N ARG A 137 4.58 15.55 0.35
CA ARG A 137 5.62 16.61 0.29
C ARG A 137 5.14 17.87 1.00
N ALA A 138 3.87 18.24 0.86
CA ALA A 138 3.28 19.40 1.53
C ALA A 138 3.26 19.25 3.07
N LEU A 139 3.29 18.01 3.57
CA LEU A 139 3.43 17.68 5.00
C LEU A 139 4.89 17.59 5.46
N GLY A 140 5.86 17.90 4.58
CA GLY A 140 7.29 17.87 4.89
C GLY A 140 7.95 16.51 4.74
N VAL A 141 7.27 15.51 4.17
CA VAL A 141 7.88 14.19 3.90
C VAL A 141 8.87 14.32 2.73
N GLU A 142 10.08 13.77 2.89
CA GLU A 142 11.00 13.55 1.77
C GLU A 142 10.43 12.43 0.88
N VAL A 143 9.96 12.78 -0.31
CA VAL A 143 9.42 11.82 -1.29
C VAL A 143 10.35 11.69 -2.49
N GLU A 144 11.04 10.56 -2.57
CA GLU A 144 11.79 10.12 -3.74
C GLU A 144 10.87 9.29 -4.65
N ALA A 145 10.70 9.68 -5.91
CA ALA A 145 9.77 9.04 -6.84
C ALA A 145 10.49 8.63 -8.13
N HIS A 146 10.34 7.37 -8.53
CA HIS A 146 10.85 6.84 -9.79
C HIS A 146 9.70 6.29 -10.65
N VAL A 147 9.73 6.63 -11.94
CA VAL A 147 8.79 6.14 -12.94
C VAL A 147 9.55 5.43 -14.05
N TYR A 148 9.28 4.15 -14.22
CA TYR A 148 9.97 3.27 -15.17
C TYR A 148 9.18 3.16 -16.49
N PRO A 149 9.73 3.64 -17.62
CA PRO A 149 9.10 3.49 -18.93
C PRO A 149 8.90 2.03 -19.31
N GLY A 150 7.73 1.67 -19.83
CA GLY A 150 7.39 0.32 -20.30
C GLY A 150 7.00 -0.68 -19.21
N ALA A 151 7.33 -0.39 -17.95
CA ALA A 151 7.04 -1.27 -16.82
C ALA A 151 5.52 -1.41 -16.58
N GLY A 152 5.08 -2.66 -16.42
CA GLY A 152 3.73 -3.01 -15.95
C GLY A 152 3.68 -3.18 -14.43
N HIS A 153 2.60 -3.77 -13.93
CA HIS A 153 2.43 -4.13 -12.53
C HIS A 153 3.31 -5.34 -12.16
N ALA A 154 3.81 -5.38 -10.92
CA ALA A 154 4.56 -6.53 -10.38
C ALA A 154 5.71 -7.02 -11.29
N TRP A 155 6.57 -6.08 -11.70
CA TRP A 155 7.73 -6.36 -12.56
C TRP A 155 8.73 -7.34 -11.96
N GLU A 156 8.74 -7.47 -10.63
CA GLU A 156 9.62 -8.39 -9.91
C GLU A 156 9.15 -9.85 -9.95
N ASN A 157 7.90 -10.11 -10.37
CA ASN A 157 7.36 -11.47 -10.50
C ASN A 157 8.22 -12.34 -11.40
N THR A 158 8.20 -13.66 -11.18
CA THR A 158 8.88 -14.64 -12.04
C THR A 158 8.09 -15.00 -13.29
N GLU A 159 6.78 -14.75 -13.28
CA GLU A 159 5.90 -15.06 -14.41
C GLU A 159 6.09 -14.09 -15.57
N PRO A 160 6.01 -14.55 -16.83
CA PRO A 160 6.14 -13.69 -18.00
C PRO A 160 5.13 -12.54 -18.00
N ARG A 161 5.58 -11.40 -18.51
CA ARG A 161 4.76 -10.22 -18.76
C ARG A 161 3.56 -10.56 -19.65
N HIS A 162 2.35 -10.24 -19.21
CA HIS A 162 1.11 -10.43 -19.95
C HIS A 162 0.05 -9.40 -19.57
N LEU A 163 -1.01 -9.28 -20.38
CA LEU A 163 -2.20 -8.51 -20.03
C LEU A 163 -3.10 -9.36 -19.12
N SER A 164 -3.32 -8.93 -17.88
CA SER A 164 -4.32 -9.56 -17.01
C SER A 164 -5.70 -8.97 -17.27
N ALA A 165 -6.35 -9.46 -18.33
CA ALA A 165 -7.55 -8.84 -18.92
C ALA A 165 -8.75 -8.70 -17.95
N GLU A 166 -8.88 -9.62 -16.99
CA GLU A 166 -9.99 -9.66 -16.03
C GLU A 166 -9.67 -8.98 -14.70
N SER A 167 -8.42 -8.62 -14.44
CA SER A 167 -8.04 -7.99 -13.16
C SER A 167 -8.62 -6.59 -13.07
N PRO A 168 -9.44 -6.30 -12.04
CA PRO A 168 -10.05 -4.98 -11.87
C PRO A 168 -9.04 -3.99 -11.29
N TYR A 169 -9.24 -2.71 -11.62
CA TYR A 169 -8.53 -1.60 -11.01
C TYR A 169 -9.42 -0.36 -10.97
N VAL A 170 -9.08 0.58 -10.10
CA VAL A 170 -9.81 1.85 -9.92
C VAL A 170 -9.04 2.97 -10.61
N THR A 171 -9.73 3.76 -11.43
CA THR A 171 -9.16 4.96 -12.08
C THR A 171 -10.23 6.05 -12.26
N GLY A 172 -9.81 7.31 -12.32
CA GLY A 172 -10.71 8.45 -12.51
C GLY A 172 -11.56 8.80 -11.29
N CYS A 173 -11.28 8.17 -10.15
CA CYS A 173 -12.01 8.35 -8.89
C CYS A 173 -11.06 8.24 -7.71
N GLU A 174 -11.42 8.92 -6.63
CA GLU A 174 -10.67 8.93 -5.39
C GLU A 174 -11.57 8.42 -4.25
N PHE A 175 -10.92 7.80 -3.26
CA PHE A 175 -11.56 7.33 -2.04
C PHE A 175 -11.13 8.31 -0.94
N ASP A 176 -12.05 9.19 -0.57
CA ASP A 176 -11.96 9.97 0.65
C ASP A 176 -12.39 9.11 1.84
N TYR A 177 -12.10 9.57 3.05
CA TYR A 177 -12.51 8.92 4.28
C TYR A 177 -13.18 9.96 5.18
N ASP A 178 -14.33 9.62 5.74
CA ASP A 178 -14.99 10.48 6.71
C ASP A 178 -14.21 10.51 8.05
N PRO A 179 -14.59 11.36 9.02
CA PRO A 179 -13.89 11.41 10.31
C PRO A 179 -13.95 10.10 11.13
N GLN A 180 -14.82 9.15 10.75
CA GLN A 180 -14.91 7.82 11.35
C GLN A 180 -14.10 6.77 10.56
N GLY A 181 -13.43 7.15 9.47
CA GLY A 181 -12.65 6.26 8.62
C GLY A 181 -13.48 5.46 7.62
N ARG A 182 -14.74 5.82 7.38
CA ARG A 182 -15.58 5.16 6.37
C ARG A 182 -15.24 5.69 4.97
N PRO A 183 -15.02 4.80 3.97
CA PRO A 183 -14.64 5.22 2.64
C PRO A 183 -15.81 5.84 1.87
N VAL A 184 -15.54 6.97 1.23
CA VAL A 184 -16.48 7.75 0.41
C VAL A 184 -15.87 7.96 -0.97
N SER A 185 -16.66 7.77 -2.02
CA SER A 185 -16.28 8.17 -3.38
C SER A 185 -17.44 8.90 -4.04
N ARG A 186 -17.15 10.05 -4.67
CA ARG A 186 -18.14 10.89 -5.37
C ARG A 186 -19.40 11.18 -4.52
N GLY A 187 -19.20 11.44 -3.23
CA GLY A 187 -20.27 11.76 -2.27
C GLY A 187 -21.13 10.56 -1.83
N ARG A 188 -20.72 9.32 -2.14
CA ARG A 188 -21.40 8.09 -1.71
C ARG A 188 -20.47 7.25 -0.85
N PHE A 189 -20.98 6.73 0.25
CA PHE A 189 -20.26 5.73 1.04
C PHE A 189 -20.07 4.45 0.22
N LEU A 190 -18.85 3.91 0.21
CA LEU A 190 -18.58 2.60 -0.36
C LEU A 190 -19.00 1.49 0.62
N VAL A 191 -18.75 1.70 1.91
CA VAL A 191 -19.21 0.83 2.99
C VAL A 191 -19.88 1.70 4.05
N ASP A 192 -21.21 1.72 4.05
CA ASP A 192 -22.02 2.49 5.01
C ASP A 192 -22.54 1.60 6.13
N LEU A 193 -21.62 1.14 6.98
CA LEU A 193 -21.93 0.31 8.13
C LEU A 193 -21.33 0.93 9.40
N PRO A 194 -21.97 0.76 10.56
CA PRO A 194 -21.37 1.06 11.86
C PRO A 194 -19.99 0.38 12.04
N LEU A 195 -19.10 1.02 12.81
CA LEU A 195 -17.74 0.49 13.03
C LEU A 195 -17.73 -0.82 13.83
N ASP A 196 -18.73 -1.03 14.67
CA ASP A 196 -18.93 -2.24 15.48
C ASP A 196 -19.63 -3.38 14.71
N THR A 197 -20.05 -3.15 13.46
CA THR A 197 -20.63 -4.20 12.60
C THR A 197 -19.66 -5.36 12.46
N PRO A 198 -20.09 -6.63 12.61
CA PRO A 198 -19.21 -7.80 12.49
C PRO A 198 -18.37 -7.84 11.20
N ARG A 199 -17.19 -8.45 11.27
CA ARG A 199 -16.21 -8.41 10.18
C ARG A 199 -16.79 -8.99 8.89
N GLU A 200 -17.46 -10.13 9.00
CA GLU A 200 -18.14 -10.84 7.91
C GLU A 200 -19.17 -9.97 7.19
N GLU A 201 -19.94 -9.17 7.92
CA GLU A 201 -20.92 -8.23 7.34
C GLU A 201 -20.22 -7.08 6.60
N ARG A 202 -19.11 -6.56 7.15
CA ARG A 202 -18.29 -5.55 6.46
C ARG A 202 -17.63 -6.09 5.20
N ILE A 203 -17.21 -7.35 5.20
CA ILE A 203 -16.68 -8.02 4.00
C ILE A 203 -17.78 -8.17 2.95
N ALA A 204 -18.97 -8.61 3.35
CA ALA A 204 -20.12 -8.73 2.47
C ALA A 204 -20.50 -7.38 1.83
N ALA A 205 -20.45 -6.29 2.59
CA ALA A 205 -20.69 -4.94 2.06
C ALA A 205 -19.60 -4.49 1.07
N ARG A 206 -18.34 -4.89 1.26
CA ARG A 206 -17.28 -4.56 0.29
C ARG A 206 -17.48 -5.26 -1.05
N LEU A 207 -18.04 -6.47 -1.06
CA LEU A 207 -18.36 -7.19 -2.30
C LEU A 207 -19.38 -6.46 -3.18
N SER A 208 -20.23 -5.59 -2.61
CA SER A 208 -21.22 -4.82 -3.37
C SER A 208 -20.77 -3.39 -3.74
N THR A 209 -19.56 -2.99 -3.35
CA THR A 209 -19.00 -1.64 -3.63
C THR A 209 -18.84 -1.33 -5.11
N GLY A 210 -18.72 -2.34 -5.97
CA GLY A 210 -18.56 -2.17 -7.41
C GLY A 210 -19.67 -1.33 -8.04
N GLY A 211 -20.91 -1.44 -7.52
CA GLY A 211 -22.03 -0.61 -7.98
C GLY A 211 -21.91 0.88 -7.60
N ALA A 212 -21.29 1.18 -6.46
CA ALA A 212 -21.03 2.57 -6.03
C ALA A 212 -19.88 3.20 -6.82
N LEU A 213 -18.90 2.38 -7.22
CA LEU A 213 -17.76 2.80 -8.03
C LEU A 213 -18.10 2.93 -9.51
N GLY A 214 -19.04 2.16 -10.05
CA GLY A 214 -19.53 2.33 -11.42
C GLY A 214 -18.41 2.35 -12.46
N ASP A 215 -18.32 3.45 -13.23
CA ASP A 215 -17.33 3.66 -14.29
C ASP A 215 -15.88 3.87 -13.80
N CYS A 216 -15.69 4.00 -12.48
CA CYS A 216 -14.36 4.04 -11.88
C CYS A 216 -13.63 2.69 -11.96
N VAL A 217 -14.38 1.59 -12.01
CA VAL A 217 -13.80 0.24 -12.09
C VAL A 217 -13.58 -0.12 -13.55
N ARG A 218 -12.32 -0.35 -13.91
CA ARG A 218 -11.92 -0.90 -15.21
C ARG A 218 -11.24 -2.24 -15.00
N SER A 219 -10.98 -2.95 -16.09
CA SER A 219 -10.24 -4.21 -16.06
C SER A 219 -9.15 -4.22 -17.12
N GLY A 220 -8.10 -5.00 -16.88
CA GLY A 220 -7.00 -5.14 -17.83
C GLY A 220 -5.85 -4.18 -17.55
N TYR A 221 -4.79 -4.70 -16.93
CA TYR A 221 -3.49 -4.03 -16.84
C TYR A 221 -2.38 -5.04 -17.11
N ILE A 222 -1.24 -4.53 -17.55
CA ILE A 222 -0.06 -5.35 -17.81
C ILE A 222 0.56 -5.75 -16.49
N VAL A 223 0.91 -7.02 -16.34
CA VAL A 223 1.54 -7.58 -15.15
C VAL A 223 2.64 -8.58 -15.52
N GLY A 224 3.67 -8.71 -14.68
CA GLY A 224 4.68 -9.76 -14.78
C GLY A 224 6.09 -9.26 -15.05
N ARG A 225 7.02 -10.21 -15.16
CA ARG A 225 8.48 -10.02 -15.18
C ARG A 225 8.96 -8.91 -16.12
N ASP A 226 9.77 -8.00 -15.57
CA ASP A 226 10.59 -7.05 -16.32
C ASP A 226 11.95 -6.91 -15.61
N GLU A 227 12.99 -7.51 -16.19
CA GLU A 227 14.32 -7.61 -15.58
C GLU A 227 15.04 -6.26 -15.50
N GLU A 228 14.84 -5.41 -16.50
CA GLU A 228 15.45 -4.08 -16.53
C GLU A 228 14.85 -3.20 -15.43
N THR A 229 13.52 -3.17 -15.37
CA THR A 229 12.79 -2.43 -14.32
C THR A 229 13.15 -2.98 -12.94
N GLN A 230 13.22 -4.30 -12.77
CA GLN A 230 13.63 -4.88 -11.50
C GLN A 230 15.02 -4.41 -11.09
N ALA A 231 16.02 -4.52 -11.97
CA ALA A 231 17.39 -4.12 -11.66
C ALA A 231 17.48 -2.62 -11.29
N GLN A 232 16.77 -1.76 -12.01
CA GLN A 232 16.70 -0.33 -11.71
C GLN A 232 16.01 -0.06 -10.36
N SER A 233 14.90 -0.75 -10.08
CA SER A 233 14.15 -0.59 -8.83
C SER A 233 14.89 -1.13 -7.60
N ASP A 234 15.63 -2.23 -7.75
CA ASP A 234 16.48 -2.79 -6.69
C ASP A 234 17.64 -1.83 -6.37
N ALA A 235 18.25 -1.22 -7.39
CA ALA A 235 19.30 -0.22 -7.20
C ALA A 235 18.77 1.04 -6.49
N ALA A 236 17.59 1.53 -6.89
CA ALA A 236 16.93 2.67 -6.24
C ALA A 236 16.58 2.36 -4.77
N LEU A 237 16.03 1.17 -4.50
CA LEU A 237 15.74 0.71 -3.14
C LEU A 237 17.00 0.70 -2.27
N LEU A 238 18.09 0.09 -2.74
CA LEU A 238 19.32 0.00 -1.95
C LEU A 238 19.92 1.38 -1.68
N ALA A 239 19.99 2.25 -2.69
CA ALA A 239 20.49 3.61 -2.51
C ALA A 239 19.62 4.45 -1.57
N PHE A 240 18.30 4.25 -1.60
CA PHE A 240 17.37 4.87 -0.65
C PHE A 240 17.63 4.36 0.77
N LEU A 241 17.64 3.03 0.98
CA LEU A 241 17.84 2.43 2.29
C LEU A 241 19.19 2.78 2.91
N GLU A 242 20.28 2.81 2.13
CA GLU A 242 21.61 3.23 2.60
C GLU A 242 21.64 4.68 3.12
N ARG A 243 20.76 5.53 2.60
CA ARG A 243 20.67 6.94 2.98
C ARG A 243 19.84 7.16 4.25
N VAL A 244 18.75 6.39 4.42
CA VAL A 244 17.71 6.68 5.42
C VAL A 244 17.68 5.72 6.59
N LEU A 245 18.15 4.47 6.39
CA LEU A 245 18.41 3.53 7.45
C LEU A 245 19.90 3.56 7.64
#